data_AF-A0A7H8KW56-F1
#
_entry.id   AF-A0A7H8KW56-F1
#
_cell.length_a   1.000
_cell.length_b   1.000
_cell.length_c   1.000
_cell.angle_alpha   90.00
_cell.angle_beta   90.00
_cell.angle_gamma   90.00
#
_symmetry.space_group_name_H-M   'P 1'
#
loop_
_entity.id
_entity.type
_entity.pdbx_description
1 polymer ?
#
loop_
_entity_poly.entity_id
_entity_poly.type
_entity_poly.pdbx_seq_one_letter_code
_entity_poly.pdbx_strand_id
1 'polypeptide(L)'
;MSIESIDYDDDEYTDERPVRRPRRRHHFPVQRKRFLTIRVSSDEQAAIRRAADERAVTVARFVASVALSAASRPDSSLDSTDQLDRAIDALSAARSEAARAGNNLNQIAHQLNSGGIPHPADLVAALAAVRDTITQLDSTASGLLRDRK
;
A
#
# COMPACT_ATOMS: atom_id res chain seq x y z
N MET A 1 17.38 50.91 -39.05
CA MET A 1 16.28 49.97 -38.77
C MET A 1 16.84 48.94 -37.81
N SER A 2 16.88 49.26 -36.52
CA SER A 2 15.78 49.19 -35.55
C SER A 2 15.68 47.77 -35.00
N ILE A 3 16.21 47.61 -33.78
CA ILE A 3 16.08 46.42 -32.96
C ILE A 3 14.60 46.33 -32.58
N GLU A 4 13.96 45.21 -32.91
CA GLU A 4 12.56 44.93 -32.62
C GLU A 4 12.41 44.75 -31.09
N SER A 5 11.72 45.71 -30.47
CA SER A 5 11.31 45.66 -29.07
C SER A 5 10.31 44.52 -28.92
N ILE A 6 10.69 43.48 -28.18
CA ILE A 6 9.76 42.47 -27.72
C ILE A 6 8.93 43.12 -26.62
N ASP A 7 7.66 43.38 -26.92
CA ASP A 7 6.65 43.81 -25.96
C ASP A 7 6.56 42.78 -24.83
N TYR A 8 6.83 43.24 -23.61
CA TYR A 8 6.58 42.47 -22.40
C TYR A 8 5.15 42.80 -21.97
N ASP A 9 4.22 41.88 -22.19
CA ASP A 9 2.88 41.96 -21.61
C ASP A 9 3.01 41.88 -20.08
N ASP A 10 2.68 43.00 -19.42
CA ASP A 10 2.75 43.19 -17.98
C ASP A 10 1.47 42.59 -17.34
N ASP A 11 1.38 41.25 -17.31
CA ASP A 11 0.33 40.55 -16.59
C ASP A 11 0.55 40.73 -15.08
N GLU A 12 -0.26 41.60 -14.49
CA GLU A 12 -0.33 41.93 -13.07
C GLU A 12 -0.62 40.68 -12.21
N TYR A 13 0.45 39.99 -11.78
CA TYR A 13 0.36 38.81 -10.92
C TYR A 13 -0.02 39.21 -9.49
N THR A 14 -1.32 39.18 -9.18
CA THR A 14 -1.84 39.36 -7.82
C THR A 14 -1.71 38.05 -7.03
N ASP A 15 -0.76 38.00 -6.10
CA ASP A 15 -0.48 36.82 -5.25
C ASP A 15 -1.49 36.70 -4.09
N GLU A 16 -2.71 36.23 -4.36
CA GLU A 16 -3.75 35.99 -3.34
C GLU A 16 -3.56 34.65 -2.59
N ARG A 17 -2.37 34.38 -2.05
CA ARG A 17 -2.18 33.17 -1.21
C ARG A 17 -2.73 33.38 0.20
N PRO A 18 -3.57 32.47 0.72
CA PRO A 18 -4.13 32.58 2.06
C PRO A 18 -3.03 32.54 3.13
N VAL A 19 -3.06 33.51 4.06
CA VAL A 19 -2.11 33.64 5.18
C VAL A 19 -2.22 32.42 6.09
N ARG A 20 -1.25 31.50 5.99
CA ARG A 20 -1.18 30.30 6.82
C ARG A 20 -0.65 30.65 8.21
N ARG A 21 -1.44 30.38 9.25
CA ARG A 21 -0.99 30.46 10.66
C ARG A 21 0.24 29.57 10.88
N PRO A 22 1.30 30.05 11.53
CA PRO A 22 2.53 29.27 11.73
C PRO A 22 2.27 28.08 12.65
N ARG A 23 2.23 26.87 12.08
CA ARG A 23 2.31 25.62 12.85
C ARG A 23 3.74 25.46 13.36
N ARG A 24 3.92 25.49 14.69
CA ARG A 24 5.21 25.26 15.34
C ARG A 24 5.66 23.82 15.06
N ARG A 25 6.53 23.64 14.06
CA ARG A 25 7.17 22.36 13.76
C ARG A 25 8.29 22.12 14.76
N HIS A 26 8.53 20.87 15.11
CA HIS A 26 9.72 20.47 15.83
C HIS A 26 10.95 20.84 14.98
N HIS A 27 11.65 21.90 15.38
CA HIS A 27 12.84 22.39 14.68
C HIS A 27 13.99 21.49 15.07
N PHE A 28 14.51 20.72 14.12
CA PHE A 28 15.81 20.08 14.30
C PHE A 28 16.85 21.21 14.36
N PRO A 29 17.64 21.32 15.45
CA PRO A 29 18.46 22.51 15.73
C PRO A 29 19.65 22.68 14.77
N VAL A 30 19.85 21.77 13.82
CA VAL A 30 20.95 21.82 12.86
C VAL A 30 20.38 21.65 11.45
N GLN A 31 20.60 22.65 10.59
CA GLN A 31 20.31 22.58 9.17
C GLN A 31 21.07 21.40 8.55
N ARG A 32 20.37 20.55 7.79
CA ARG A 32 21.00 19.46 7.06
C ARG A 32 21.94 20.05 6.00
N LYS A 33 23.25 19.83 6.15
CA LYS A 33 24.29 20.40 5.28
C LYS A 33 24.54 19.60 4.00
N ARG A 34 24.02 18.37 3.90
CA ARG A 34 24.19 17.49 2.74
C ARG A 34 22.93 17.52 1.88
N PHE A 35 23.10 17.68 0.57
CA PHE A 35 22.03 17.61 -0.41
C PHE A 35 22.33 16.52 -1.45
N LEU A 36 21.29 15.96 -2.03
CA LEU A 36 21.36 14.99 -3.11
C LEU A 36 20.71 15.62 -4.35
N THR A 37 21.39 15.51 -5.49
CA THR A 37 20.89 15.99 -6.78
C THR A 37 20.64 14.79 -7.68
N ILE A 38 19.43 14.64 -8.20
CA ILE A 38 19.05 13.59 -9.15
C ILE A 38 18.58 14.23 -10.45
N ARG A 39 18.85 13.56 -11.58
CA ARG A 39 18.26 13.90 -12.87
C ARG A 39 17.04 13.00 -13.09
N VAL A 40 15.94 13.60 -13.53
CA VAL A 40 14.68 12.92 -13.81
C VAL A 40 14.11 13.46 -15.12
N SER A 41 13.39 12.64 -15.85
CA SER A 41 12.59 13.09 -17.00
C SER A 41 11.38 13.93 -16.54
N SER A 42 10.69 14.57 -17.49
CA SER A 42 9.44 15.30 -17.22
C SER A 42 8.38 14.40 -16.59
N ASP A 43 8.26 13.17 -17.09
CA ASP A 43 7.22 12.22 -16.69
C ASP A 43 7.51 11.67 -15.30
N GLU A 44 8.76 11.34 -15.02
CA GLU A 44 9.23 10.95 -13.69
C GLU A 44 8.99 12.07 -12.68
N GLN A 45 9.30 13.32 -13.05
CA GLN A 45 9.05 14.46 -12.17
C GLN A 45 7.56 14.63 -11.87
N ALA A 46 6.69 14.50 -12.88
CA ALA A 46 5.24 14.59 -12.70
C ALA A 46 4.71 13.48 -11.79
N ALA A 47 5.18 12.24 -11.98
CA ALA A 47 4.81 11.10 -11.14
C ALA A 47 5.23 11.31 -9.67
N ILE A 48 6.45 11.80 -9.44
CA ILE A 48 6.96 12.09 -8.09
C ILE A 48 6.15 13.20 -7.42
N ARG A 49 5.78 14.26 -8.16
CA ARG A 49 4.94 15.35 -7.63
C ARG A 49 3.56 14.84 -7.23
N ARG A 50 2.88 14.12 -8.13
CA ARG A 50 1.58 13.52 -7.85
C ARG A 50 1.60 12.65 -6.59
N ALA A 51 2.60 11.77 -6.47
CA ALA A 51 2.74 10.88 -5.32
C ALA A 51 2.99 11.64 -4.00
N ALA A 52 3.68 12.78 -4.05
CA ALA A 52 3.90 13.65 -2.90
C ALA A 52 2.62 14.39 -2.49
N ASP A 53 1.86 14.89 -3.48
CA ASP A 53 0.59 15.60 -3.28
C ASP A 53 -0.48 14.68 -2.66
N GLU A 54 -0.62 13.45 -3.18
CA GLU A 54 -1.48 12.40 -2.62
C GLU A 54 -1.19 12.13 -1.13
N ARG A 55 0.06 12.30 -0.71
CA ARG A 55 0.53 12.07 0.66
C ARG A 55 0.59 13.35 1.50
N ALA A 56 0.13 14.48 0.97
CA ALA A 56 0.18 15.80 1.59
C ALA A 56 1.57 16.17 2.16
N VAL A 57 2.64 15.79 1.46
CA VAL A 57 4.03 16.08 1.82
C VAL A 57 4.75 16.80 0.68
N THR A 58 5.79 17.55 1.00
CA THR A 58 6.66 18.15 -0.02
C THR A 58 7.39 17.05 -0.81
N VAL A 59 7.65 17.28 -2.10
CA VAL A 59 8.44 16.40 -2.97
C VAL A 59 9.76 15.95 -2.31
N ALA A 60 10.52 16.88 -1.74
CA ALA A 60 11.77 16.57 -1.08
C ALA A 60 11.60 15.60 0.11
N ARG A 61 10.52 15.76 0.89
CA ARG A 61 10.19 14.86 2.00
C ARG A 61 9.76 13.48 1.50
N PHE A 62 8.96 13.44 0.43
CA PHE A 62 8.55 12.19 -0.20
C PHE A 62 9.78 11.40 -0.69
N VAL A 63 10.61 11.99 -1.54
CA VAL A 63 11.82 11.37 -2.07
C VAL A 63 12.76 10.92 -0.95
N ALA A 64 13.02 11.79 0.04
CA ALA A 64 13.86 11.43 1.17
C ALA A 64 13.27 10.27 1.99
N SER A 65 11.95 10.24 2.20
CA SER A 65 11.31 9.15 2.94
C SER A 65 11.42 7.81 2.21
N VAL A 66 11.14 7.79 0.89
CA VAL A 66 11.25 6.58 0.08
C VAL A 66 12.70 6.09 0.01
N ALA A 67 13.65 7.00 -0.25
CA ALA A 67 15.07 6.65 -0.34
C ALA A 67 15.63 6.16 1.00
N LEU A 68 15.26 6.77 2.12
CA LEU A 68 15.69 6.32 3.45
C LEU A 68 15.03 4.99 3.83
N SER A 69 13.76 4.78 3.51
CA SER A 69 13.09 3.49 3.71
C SER A 69 13.75 2.38 2.90
N ALA A 70 14.12 2.65 1.64
CA ALA A 70 14.84 1.70 0.80
C ALA A 70 16.26 1.44 1.32
N ALA A 71 16.99 2.48 1.72
CA ALA A 71 18.37 2.36 2.23
C ALA A 71 18.47 1.70 3.62
N SER A 72 17.41 1.77 4.43
CA SER A 72 17.36 1.12 5.75
C SER A 72 17.05 -0.37 5.67
N ARG A 73 16.76 -0.89 4.47
CA ARG A 73 16.43 -2.29 4.24
C ARG A 73 17.63 -2.95 3.53
N PRO A 74 18.52 -3.65 4.27
CA PRO A 74 19.62 -4.35 3.64
C PRO A 74 19.04 -5.50 2.80
N ASP A 75 19.31 -5.51 1.49
CA ASP A 75 18.98 -6.57 0.52
C ASP A 75 17.50 -6.95 0.33
N SER A 76 16.66 -6.13 -0.34
CA SER A 76 15.24 -6.53 -0.57
C SER A 76 14.57 -6.14 -1.89
N SER A 77 15.23 -5.54 -2.89
CA SER A 77 14.47 -5.10 -4.07
C SER A 77 14.02 -6.22 -5.01
N LEU A 78 14.71 -7.37 -5.04
CA LEU A 78 14.27 -8.57 -5.76
C LEU A 78 13.43 -9.48 -4.84
N ASP A 79 13.86 -9.62 -3.59
CA ASP A 79 13.19 -10.47 -2.61
C ASP A 79 11.81 -9.91 -2.18
N SER A 80 11.58 -8.59 -2.20
CA SER A 80 10.31 -8.01 -1.73
C SER A 80 9.15 -8.14 -2.72
N THR A 81 9.42 -8.19 -4.03
CA THR A 81 8.37 -8.46 -5.03
C THR A 81 8.04 -9.95 -4.98
N ASP A 82 9.05 -10.82 -4.94
CA ASP A 82 8.87 -12.27 -4.81
C ASP A 82 8.20 -12.66 -3.47
N GLN A 83 8.49 -11.96 -2.37
CA GLN A 83 7.82 -12.14 -1.08
C GLN A 83 6.37 -11.63 -1.13
N LEU A 84 6.11 -10.52 -1.82
CA LEU A 84 4.75 -10.00 -1.98
C LEU A 84 3.90 -10.94 -2.85
N ASP A 85 4.45 -11.43 -3.95
CA ASP A 85 3.79 -12.39 -4.84
C ASP A 85 3.54 -13.71 -4.10
N ARG A 86 4.52 -14.23 -3.35
CA ARG A 86 4.31 -15.40 -2.48
C ARG A 86 3.24 -15.17 -1.40
N ALA A 87 3.18 -13.97 -0.82
CA ALA A 87 2.15 -13.62 0.14
C ALA A 87 0.76 -13.55 -0.51
N ILE A 88 0.66 -13.02 -1.72
CA ILE A 88 -0.58 -12.94 -2.51
C ILE A 88 -1.06 -14.35 -2.89
N ASP A 89 -0.17 -15.23 -3.31
CA ASP A 89 -0.48 -16.62 -3.63
C ASP A 89 -0.97 -17.38 -2.40
N ALA A 90 -0.27 -17.27 -1.28
CA ALA A 90 -0.67 -17.89 -0.02
C ALA A 90 -2.05 -17.40 0.45
N LEU A 91 -2.30 -16.09 0.36
CA LEU A 91 -3.61 -15.51 0.69
C LEU A 91 -4.72 -15.99 -0.25
N SER A 92 -4.43 -16.10 -1.55
CA SER A 92 -5.40 -16.59 -2.55
C SER A 92 -5.75 -18.05 -2.35
N ALA A 93 -4.77 -18.88 -1.95
CA ALA A 93 -4.98 -20.27 -1.56
C ALA A 93 -5.88 -20.37 -0.31
N ALA A 94 -5.55 -19.61 0.75
CA ALA A 94 -6.35 -19.60 1.99
C ALA A 94 -7.80 -19.12 1.74
N ARG A 95 -7.98 -18.11 0.88
CA ARG A 95 -9.32 -17.63 0.48
C ARG A 95 -10.12 -18.70 -0.26
N SER A 96 -9.47 -19.49 -1.11
CA SER A 96 -10.12 -20.58 -1.85
C SER A 96 -10.59 -21.70 -0.91
N GLU A 97 -9.80 -22.02 0.11
CA GLU A 97 -10.18 -22.99 1.14
C GLU A 97 -11.37 -22.48 1.98
N ALA A 98 -11.34 -21.21 2.38
CA ALA A 98 -12.45 -20.58 3.08
C ALA A 98 -13.75 -20.55 2.26
N ALA A 99 -13.65 -20.34 0.94
CA ALA A 99 -14.82 -20.42 0.05
C ALA A 99 -15.42 -21.84 0.02
N ARG A 100 -14.59 -22.89 0.04
CA ARG A 100 -15.05 -24.29 0.12
C ARG A 100 -15.75 -24.57 1.45
N ALA A 101 -15.17 -24.12 2.57
CA ALA A 101 -15.80 -24.24 3.88
C ALA A 101 -17.16 -23.50 3.91
N GLY A 102 -17.23 -22.29 3.35
CA GLY A 102 -18.47 -21.53 3.21
C GLY A 102 -19.54 -22.26 2.39
N ASN A 103 -19.15 -22.90 1.28
CA ASN A 103 -20.07 -23.70 0.47
C ASN A 103 -20.65 -24.89 1.24
N ASN A 104 -19.81 -25.61 1.99
CA ASN A 104 -20.26 -26.73 2.81
C ASN A 104 -21.23 -26.27 3.91
N LEU A 105 -20.94 -25.16 4.58
CA LEU A 105 -21.86 -24.56 5.56
C LEU A 105 -23.18 -24.14 4.92
N ASN A 106 -23.15 -23.56 3.71
CA ASN A 106 -24.34 -23.16 2.99
C ASN A 106 -25.21 -24.37 2.59
N GLN A 107 -24.60 -25.49 2.22
CA GLN A 107 -25.31 -26.75 1.95
C GLN A 107 -26.00 -27.31 3.20
N ILE A 108 -25.31 -27.31 4.34
CA ILE A 108 -25.91 -27.73 5.64
C ILE A 108 -27.09 -26.81 6.01
N ALA A 109 -26.90 -25.50 5.89
CA ALA A 109 -27.95 -24.52 6.17
C ALA A 109 -29.17 -24.72 5.26
N HIS A 110 -28.95 -24.94 3.96
CA HIS A 110 -30.03 -25.22 3.02
C HIS A 110 -30.80 -26.49 3.39
N GLN A 111 -30.09 -27.57 3.74
CA GLN A 111 -30.71 -28.85 4.10
C GLN A 111 -31.51 -28.78 5.41
N LEU A 112 -31.03 -28.02 6.39
CA LEU A 112 -31.78 -27.73 7.62
C LEU A 112 -33.01 -26.85 7.32
N ASN A 113 -32.85 -25.81 6.50
CA ASN A 113 -33.94 -24.90 6.14
C ASN A 113 -35.04 -25.59 5.32
N SER A 114 -34.71 -26.65 4.56
CA SER A 114 -35.69 -27.47 3.86
C SER A 114 -36.35 -28.53 4.75
N GLY A 115 -36.15 -28.49 6.08
CA GLY A 115 -36.70 -29.46 7.04
C GLY A 115 -36.01 -30.82 7.02
N GLY A 116 -34.88 -30.95 6.32
CA GLY A 116 -34.06 -32.15 6.28
C GLY A 116 -33.14 -32.24 7.49
N ILE A 117 -32.77 -33.47 7.85
CA ILE A 117 -31.72 -33.74 8.85
C ILE A 117 -30.42 -33.99 8.06
N PRO A 118 -29.40 -33.11 8.16
CA PRO A 118 -28.12 -33.33 7.50
C PRO A 118 -27.49 -34.65 7.97
N HIS A 119 -26.84 -35.38 7.06
CA HIS A 119 -26.20 -36.62 7.44
C HIS A 119 -25.02 -36.30 8.39
N PRO A 120 -24.83 -37.05 9.50
CA PRO A 120 -23.69 -36.82 10.40
C PRO A 120 -22.32 -36.74 9.72
N ALA A 121 -22.12 -37.45 8.60
CA ALA A 121 -20.89 -37.39 7.82
C ALA A 121 -20.66 -36.01 7.18
N ASP A 122 -21.71 -35.35 6.69
CA ASP A 122 -21.63 -34.02 6.08
C ASP A 122 -21.29 -32.96 7.13
N LEU A 123 -21.84 -33.11 8.34
CA LEU A 123 -21.53 -32.25 9.48
C LEU A 123 -20.06 -32.37 9.90
N VAL A 124 -19.56 -33.62 10.01
CA VAL A 124 -18.16 -33.89 10.37
C VAL A 124 -17.21 -33.35 9.29
N ALA A 125 -17.53 -33.55 8.01
CA ALA A 125 -16.74 -33.04 6.90
C ALA A 125 -16.70 -31.50 6.87
N ALA A 126 -17.82 -30.84 7.11
CA ALA A 126 -17.87 -29.38 7.19
C ALA A 126 -17.08 -28.84 8.39
N LEU A 127 -17.19 -29.47 9.56
CA LEU A 127 -16.46 -29.05 10.74
C LEU A 127 -14.94 -29.22 10.56
N ALA A 128 -14.52 -30.32 9.94
CA ALA A 128 -13.12 -30.55 9.58
C ALA A 128 -12.61 -29.48 8.61
N ALA A 129 -13.34 -29.22 7.52
CA ALA A 129 -12.97 -28.21 6.53
C ALA A 129 -12.86 -26.79 7.15
N VAL A 130 -13.76 -26.44 8.07
CA VAL A 130 -13.70 -25.17 8.81
C VAL A 130 -12.44 -25.10 9.68
N ARG A 131 -12.13 -26.17 10.42
CA ARG A 131 -10.94 -26.23 11.29
C ARG A 131 -9.65 -26.15 10.50
N ASP A 132 -9.58 -26.83 9.36
CA ASP A 132 -8.41 -26.81 8.48
C ASP A 132 -8.20 -25.41 7.89
N THR A 133 -9.29 -24.79 7.42
CA THR A 133 -9.28 -23.40 6.93
C THR A 133 -8.75 -22.43 7.99
N ILE A 134 -9.25 -22.52 9.24
CA ILE A 134 -8.81 -21.63 10.33
C ILE A 134 -7.32 -21.85 10.62
N THR A 135 -6.89 -23.11 10.67
CA THR A 135 -5.48 -23.45 10.91
C THR A 135 -4.57 -22.91 9.81
N GLN A 136 -5.02 -22.98 8.55
CA GLN A 136 -4.27 -22.48 7.40
C GLN A 136 -4.23 -20.96 7.34
N LEU A 137 -5.32 -20.29 7.75
CA LEU A 137 -5.33 -18.83 7.91
C LEU A 137 -4.36 -18.39 9.01
N ASP A 138 -4.36 -19.05 10.17
CA ASP A 138 -3.46 -18.74 11.28
C ASP A 138 -1.99 -19.01 10.91
N SER A 139 -1.71 -20.08 10.18
CA SER A 139 -0.35 -20.42 9.71
C SER A 139 0.15 -19.37 8.70
N THR A 140 -0.69 -18.99 7.75
CA THR A 140 -0.38 -17.96 6.75
C THR A 140 -0.15 -16.60 7.41
N ALA A 141 -1.04 -16.18 8.31
CA ALA A 141 -0.89 -14.93 9.07
C ALA A 141 0.39 -14.92 9.91
N SER A 142 0.71 -16.04 10.56
CA SER A 142 1.93 -16.20 11.35
C SER A 142 3.20 -16.19 10.49
N GLY A 143 3.15 -16.71 9.27
CA GLY A 143 4.25 -16.65 8.31
C GLY A 143 4.53 -15.22 7.86
N LEU A 144 3.49 -14.51 7.43
CA LEU A 144 3.58 -13.11 7.00
C LEU A 144 4.09 -12.18 8.11
N LEU A 145 3.75 -12.45 9.38
CA LEU A 145 4.27 -11.68 10.52
C LEU A 145 5.76 -11.93 10.79
N ARG A 146 6.29 -13.12 10.48
CA ARG A 146 7.72 -13.44 10.63
C ARG A 146 8.55 -12.81 9.52
N ASP A 147 8.05 -12.84 8.29
CA ASP A 147 8.73 -12.27 7.12
C ASP A 147 8.82 -10.73 7.15
N ARG A 148 8.10 -10.10 8.08
CA ARG A 148 8.11 -8.64 8.30
C ARG A 148 9.23 -8.17 9.26
N LYS A 149 9.86 -9.06 10.04
CA LYS A 149 10.95 -8.74 10.99
C LYS A 149 12.32 -8.90 10.35
#